data_AF-A0A938LJC7-F1
#
_entry.id   AF-A0A938LJC7-F1
#
_cell.length_a   1.000
_cell.length_b   1.000
_cell.length_c   1.000
_cell.angle_alpha   90.00
_cell.angle_beta   90.00
_cell.angle_gamma   90.00
#
_symmetry.space_group_name_H-M   'P 1'
#
loop_
_entity.id
_entity.type
_entity.pdbx_description
1 polymer ?
#
loop_
_entity_poly.entity_id
_entity_poly.type
_entity_poly.pdbx_seq_one_letter_code
_entity_poly.pdbx_strand_id
1 'polypeptide(L)'
;MPNFSTDADLVKWEPALLREIVLDHQCLTRGTGAASQTYSVVAEDGRFKTSLVLPDHIIYLRNTEQGVDGHYQVLSVQDETELLAGVIGGSAGAWAPLPTATDLEFAIHTFDPQHEEARYALLARFGLATDAADPATDLERWVHHRRALRRPAAALVLSMLYRGQASGGPEASGLARKAEHYARLYEDEVVKARLVLDRDGDGRPDDVRTLSSHRLRRD
;
A
#
# COMPACT_ATOMS: atom_id res chain seq x y z
N MET A 1 3.63 3.18 11.96
CA MET A 1 4.02 4.37 11.18
C MET A 1 3.33 4.30 9.83
N PRO A 2 2.44 5.23 9.47
CA PRO A 2 1.76 5.16 8.17
C PRO A 2 2.71 5.39 6.98
N ASN A 3 2.75 4.41 6.10
CA ASN A 3 3.46 4.45 4.81
C ASN A 3 2.89 5.57 3.89
N PHE A 4 3.66 6.00 2.88
CA PHE A 4 3.21 7.04 1.93
C PHE A 4 2.18 6.55 0.91
N SER A 5 2.14 5.24 0.68
CA SER A 5 1.19 4.53 -0.14
C SER A 5 0.72 3.27 0.59
N THR A 6 -0.38 2.69 0.14
CA THR A 6 -0.96 1.47 0.70
C THR A 6 -1.13 0.39 -0.35
N ASP A 7 -1.44 -0.85 0.07
CA ASP A 7 -1.71 -1.95 -0.85
C ASP A 7 -2.86 -1.60 -1.80
N ALA A 8 -3.91 -0.95 -1.29
CA ALA A 8 -5.01 -0.42 -2.10
C ALA A 8 -4.56 0.61 -3.15
N ASP A 9 -3.52 1.40 -2.88
CA ASP A 9 -2.96 2.27 -3.90
C ASP A 9 -2.25 1.48 -5.00
N LEU A 10 -1.57 0.38 -4.69
CA LEU A 10 -0.90 -0.46 -5.69
C LEU A 10 -1.90 -1.08 -6.67
N VAL A 11 -3.00 -1.64 -6.16
CA VAL A 11 -4.03 -2.31 -6.97
C VAL A 11 -4.77 -1.35 -7.89
N LYS A 12 -4.81 -0.05 -7.58
CA LYS A 12 -5.33 0.98 -8.52
C LYS A 12 -4.48 1.10 -9.79
N TRP A 13 -3.18 0.83 -9.71
CA TRP A 13 -2.26 0.90 -10.85
C TRP A 13 -2.09 -0.46 -11.52
N GLU A 14 -2.02 -1.54 -10.73
CA GLU A 14 -1.89 -2.92 -11.20
C GLU A 14 -3.01 -3.78 -10.60
N PRO A 15 -4.21 -3.80 -11.21
CA PRO A 15 -5.34 -4.59 -10.69
C PRO A 15 -5.06 -6.09 -10.61
N ALA A 16 -4.16 -6.59 -11.45
CA ALA A 16 -3.74 -7.99 -11.48
C ALA A 16 -2.63 -8.33 -10.47
N LEU A 17 -2.11 -7.34 -9.72
CA LEU A 17 -0.91 -7.48 -8.88
C LEU A 17 -0.97 -8.70 -7.95
N LEU A 18 -2.06 -8.84 -7.20
CA LEU A 18 -2.23 -9.91 -6.21
C LEU A 18 -2.46 -11.30 -6.83
N ARG A 19 -2.78 -11.36 -8.13
CA ARG A 19 -2.85 -12.62 -8.89
C ARG A 19 -1.50 -12.98 -9.51
N GLU A 20 -0.72 -11.97 -9.90
CA GLU A 20 0.61 -12.13 -10.52
C GLU A 20 1.70 -12.36 -9.47
N ILE A 21 1.59 -11.73 -8.30
CA ILE A 21 2.59 -11.75 -7.23
C ILE A 21 1.93 -12.29 -5.97
N VAL A 22 2.12 -13.58 -5.73
CA VAL A 22 1.68 -14.26 -4.51
C VAL A 22 2.90 -14.50 -3.63
N LEU A 23 2.97 -13.79 -2.52
CA LEU A 23 4.01 -13.95 -1.50
C LEU A 23 3.39 -14.59 -0.26
N ASP A 24 3.52 -15.92 -0.15
CA ASP A 24 2.93 -16.69 0.97
C ASP A 24 3.36 -16.17 2.34
N HIS A 25 4.61 -15.71 2.46
CA HIS A 25 5.15 -15.15 3.69
C HIS A 25 4.63 -13.74 4.03
N GLN A 26 3.86 -13.14 3.14
CA GLN A 26 3.15 -11.87 3.37
C GLN A 26 1.62 -12.03 3.32
N CYS A 27 1.14 -13.27 3.53
CA CYS A 27 -0.25 -13.57 3.83
C CYS A 27 -0.45 -13.44 5.36
N LEU A 28 -1.27 -12.48 5.79
CA LEU A 28 -1.56 -12.24 7.21
C LEU A 28 -2.51 -13.30 7.78
N THR A 29 -3.55 -13.61 7.03
CA THR A 29 -4.54 -14.63 7.38
C THR A 29 -5.27 -15.12 6.14
N ARG A 30 -5.77 -16.35 6.19
CA ARG A 30 -6.60 -16.96 5.14
C ARG A 30 -7.49 -18.04 5.74
N GLY A 31 -8.60 -18.33 5.08
CA GLY A 31 -9.52 -19.37 5.50
C GLY A 31 -10.68 -19.57 4.54
N THR A 32 -11.66 -20.33 4.98
CA THR A 32 -12.87 -20.67 4.23
C THR A 32 -14.09 -20.46 5.11
N GLY A 33 -15.29 -20.48 4.51
CA GLY A 33 -16.54 -20.34 5.28
C GLY A 33 -16.88 -18.90 5.66
N ALA A 34 -16.20 -17.92 5.06
CA ALA A 34 -16.52 -16.52 5.32
C ALA A 34 -17.84 -16.12 4.66
N ALA A 35 -18.49 -15.10 5.20
CA ALA A 35 -19.69 -14.49 4.62
C ALA A 35 -19.47 -12.99 4.44
N SER A 36 -19.95 -12.43 3.34
CA SER A 36 -19.93 -10.99 3.07
C SER A 36 -21.35 -10.46 2.92
N GLN A 37 -21.60 -9.27 3.49
CA GLN A 37 -22.85 -8.55 3.31
C GLN A 37 -22.62 -7.04 3.40
N THR A 38 -22.95 -6.32 2.33
CA THR A 38 -22.78 -4.87 2.21
C THR A 38 -21.32 -4.44 2.39
N TYR A 39 -20.85 -4.18 3.61
CA TYR A 39 -19.45 -3.90 3.90
C TYR A 39 -18.84 -4.90 4.88
N SER A 40 -19.66 -5.68 5.59
CA SER A 40 -19.16 -6.62 6.59
C SER A 40 -18.65 -7.89 5.92
N VAL A 41 -17.52 -8.38 6.42
CA VAL A 41 -17.01 -9.72 6.16
C VAL A 41 -16.84 -10.40 7.51
N VAL A 42 -17.51 -11.53 7.68
CA VAL A 42 -17.48 -12.35 8.89
C VAL A 42 -16.81 -13.69 8.58
N ALA A 43 -15.82 -14.07 9.37
CA ALA A 43 -15.11 -15.34 9.27
C ALA A 43 -14.73 -15.84 10.67
N GLU A 44 -15.28 -16.99 11.09
CA GLU A 44 -15.04 -17.54 12.44
C GLU A 44 -13.56 -17.79 12.73
N ASP A 45 -12.81 -18.24 11.73
CA ASP A 45 -11.35 -18.47 11.81
C ASP A 45 -10.52 -17.28 11.27
N GLY A 46 -11.12 -16.08 11.15
CA GLY A 46 -10.52 -14.89 10.55
C GLY A 46 -9.20 -14.44 11.19
N ARG A 47 -9.15 -14.42 12.53
CA ARG A 47 -8.02 -13.93 13.35
C ARG A 47 -7.53 -12.53 12.96
N PHE A 48 -8.43 -11.63 12.58
CA PHE A 48 -8.07 -10.37 11.93
C PHE A 48 -7.20 -9.45 12.81
N LYS A 49 -7.44 -9.39 14.13
CA LYS A 49 -6.62 -8.56 15.01
C LYS A 49 -5.29 -9.22 15.34
N THR A 50 -5.32 -10.51 15.67
CA THR A 50 -4.10 -11.26 16.01
C THR A 50 -3.14 -11.39 14.82
N SER A 51 -3.66 -11.47 13.60
CA SER A 51 -2.88 -11.44 12.35
C SER A 51 -2.45 -10.04 11.92
N LEU A 52 -2.71 -9.00 12.73
CA LEU A 52 -2.33 -7.61 12.47
C LEU A 52 -2.90 -7.06 11.16
N VAL A 53 -4.14 -7.43 10.82
CA VAL A 53 -4.85 -6.82 9.69
C VAL A 53 -5.15 -5.37 10.02
N LEU A 54 -4.86 -4.47 9.08
CA LEU A 54 -5.03 -3.03 9.22
C LEU A 54 -5.92 -2.49 8.10
N PRO A 55 -6.50 -1.29 8.28
CA PRO A 55 -7.10 -0.55 7.18
C PRO A 55 -6.12 -0.42 6.00
N ASP A 56 -6.67 -0.39 4.79
CA ASP A 56 -5.98 -0.30 3.50
C ASP A 56 -5.23 -1.57 3.04
N HIS A 57 -5.19 -2.62 3.85
CA HIS A 57 -4.86 -3.98 3.38
C HIS A 57 -5.90 -4.47 2.37
N ILE A 58 -5.53 -5.51 1.61
CA ILE A 58 -6.42 -6.08 0.60
C ILE A 58 -6.87 -7.48 1.00
N ILE A 59 -8.20 -7.67 1.02
CA ILE A 59 -8.84 -8.96 1.17
C ILE A 59 -9.23 -9.50 -0.20
N TYR A 60 -8.80 -10.71 -0.50
CA TYR A 60 -9.31 -11.51 -1.60
C TYR A 60 -10.51 -12.33 -1.10
N LEU A 61 -11.61 -12.30 -1.85
CA LEU A 61 -12.80 -13.12 -1.59
C LEU A 61 -13.14 -13.94 -2.84
N ARG A 62 -13.43 -15.22 -2.64
CA ARG A 62 -13.76 -16.14 -3.72
C ARG A 62 -14.87 -17.12 -3.34
N ASN A 63 -15.88 -17.22 -4.19
CA ASN A 63 -16.79 -18.35 -4.31
C ASN A 63 -17.27 -18.41 -5.76
N THR A 64 -16.81 -19.42 -6.50
CA THR A 64 -17.12 -19.56 -7.93
C THR A 64 -18.58 -19.90 -8.20
N GLU A 65 -19.27 -20.55 -7.27
CA GLU A 65 -20.69 -20.91 -7.42
C GLU A 65 -21.59 -19.68 -7.31
N GLN A 66 -21.19 -18.71 -6.48
CA GLN A 66 -21.91 -17.45 -6.28
C GLN A 66 -21.35 -16.29 -7.13
N GLY A 67 -20.38 -16.57 -8.01
CA GLY A 67 -19.82 -15.58 -8.94
C GLY A 67 -18.92 -14.53 -8.27
N VAL A 68 -18.39 -14.81 -7.08
CA VAL A 68 -17.48 -13.92 -6.36
C VAL A 68 -16.05 -14.34 -6.64
N ASP A 69 -15.25 -13.46 -7.23
CA ASP A 69 -13.80 -13.61 -7.41
C ASP A 69 -13.19 -12.21 -7.53
N GLY A 70 -12.70 -11.66 -6.42
CA GLY A 70 -12.26 -10.27 -6.41
C GLY A 70 -11.45 -9.83 -5.20
N HIS A 71 -10.77 -8.70 -5.37
CA HIS A 71 -9.97 -8.04 -4.34
C HIS A 71 -10.69 -6.78 -3.84
N TYR A 72 -10.73 -6.62 -2.52
CA TYR A 72 -11.43 -5.53 -1.84
C TYR A 72 -10.51 -4.90 -0.80
N GLN A 73 -10.72 -3.62 -0.54
CA GLN A 73 -9.97 -2.88 0.45
C GLN A 73 -10.58 -3.07 1.84
N VAL A 74 -9.77 -3.42 2.82
CA VAL A 74 -10.15 -3.39 4.23
C VAL A 74 -10.31 -1.94 4.66
N LEU A 75 -11.51 -1.58 5.13
CA LEU A 75 -11.84 -0.23 5.60
C LEU A 75 -11.56 -0.08 7.10
N SER A 76 -11.88 -1.13 7.88
CA SER A 76 -11.60 -1.19 9.31
C SER A 76 -11.75 -2.62 9.83
N VAL A 77 -11.05 -2.95 10.91
CA VAL A 77 -11.19 -4.23 11.61
C VAL A 77 -12.04 -4.00 12.86
N GLN A 78 -13.15 -4.74 12.99
CA GLN A 78 -14.07 -4.60 14.13
C GLN A 78 -13.60 -5.49 15.29
N ASP A 79 -13.38 -6.77 15.02
CA ASP A 79 -12.89 -7.76 15.97
C ASP A 79 -12.03 -8.86 15.31
N GLU A 80 -11.87 -10.01 15.98
CA GLU A 80 -11.08 -11.13 15.46
C GLU A 80 -11.73 -11.84 14.27
N THR A 81 -13.04 -11.72 14.13
CA THR A 81 -13.86 -12.47 13.17
C THR A 81 -14.63 -11.56 12.21
N GLU A 82 -14.68 -10.26 12.47
CA GLU A 82 -15.38 -9.30 11.64
C GLU A 82 -14.48 -8.12 11.23
N LEU A 83 -14.53 -7.81 9.93
CA LEU A 83 -13.97 -6.58 9.37
C LEU A 83 -14.97 -5.91 8.42
N LEU A 84 -14.75 -4.63 8.16
CA LEU A 84 -15.41 -3.91 7.10
C LEU A 84 -14.49 -3.81 5.88
N ALA A 85 -15.00 -4.13 4.71
CA ALA A 85 -14.32 -4.02 3.43
C ALA A 85 -15.22 -3.38 2.36
N GLY A 86 -14.60 -2.86 1.31
CA GLY A 86 -15.31 -2.25 0.17
C GLY A 86 -14.50 -2.29 -1.11
N VAL A 87 -15.13 -1.93 -2.22
CA VAL A 87 -14.45 -1.92 -3.53
C VAL A 87 -13.31 -0.90 -3.53
N ILE A 88 -12.15 -1.33 -4.02
CA ILE A 88 -10.94 -0.49 -4.13
C ILE A 88 -11.22 0.75 -4.96
N GLY A 89 -10.78 1.91 -4.47
CA GLY A 89 -10.94 3.19 -5.18
C GLY A 89 -12.10 4.06 -4.73
N GLY A 90 -12.87 3.64 -3.72
CA GLY A 90 -13.77 4.54 -3.01
C GLY A 90 -13.00 5.71 -2.37
N SER A 91 -13.63 6.88 -2.35
CA SER A 91 -13.20 8.01 -1.52
C SER A 91 -13.92 7.96 -0.19
N ALA A 92 -13.34 8.52 0.87
CA ALA A 92 -13.95 8.57 2.20
C ALA A 92 -15.44 9.00 2.12
N GLY A 93 -16.35 8.06 2.37
CA GLY A 93 -17.81 8.25 2.33
C GLY A 93 -18.55 7.67 1.11
N ALA A 94 -17.86 7.15 0.10
CA ALA A 94 -18.47 6.62 -1.13
C ALA A 94 -17.82 5.29 -1.57
N TRP A 95 -17.77 4.32 -0.66
CA TRP A 95 -17.34 2.96 -0.98
C TRP A 95 -18.48 2.22 -1.67
N ALA A 96 -18.18 1.44 -2.71
CA ALA A 96 -19.18 0.52 -3.24
C ALA A 96 -19.23 -0.74 -2.34
N PRO A 97 -20.43 -1.29 -2.08
CA PRO A 97 -20.59 -2.47 -1.25
C PRO A 97 -19.99 -3.72 -1.93
N LEU A 98 -19.64 -4.68 -1.09
CA LEU A 98 -19.29 -6.04 -1.44
C LEU A 98 -20.52 -6.79 -2.00
N PRO A 99 -20.30 -7.80 -2.86
CA PRO A 99 -21.36 -8.77 -3.15
C PRO A 99 -21.78 -9.49 -1.87
N THR A 100 -23.07 -9.80 -1.76
CA THR A 100 -23.58 -10.66 -0.68
C THR A 100 -23.31 -12.11 -1.05
N ALA A 101 -22.55 -12.82 -0.22
CA ALA A 101 -22.20 -14.22 -0.46
C ALA A 101 -21.84 -14.95 0.83
N THR A 102 -21.91 -16.28 0.80
CA THR A 102 -21.52 -17.18 1.90
C THR A 102 -20.48 -18.20 1.43
N ASP A 103 -19.92 -18.95 2.37
CA ASP A 103 -18.94 -20.00 2.10
C ASP A 103 -17.76 -19.51 1.24
N LEU A 104 -17.35 -18.27 1.48
CA LEU A 104 -16.25 -17.62 0.78
C LEU A 104 -14.92 -18.20 1.27
N GLU A 105 -14.03 -18.47 0.33
CA GLU A 105 -12.59 -18.48 0.60
C GLU A 105 -12.13 -17.04 0.76
N PHE A 106 -11.27 -16.78 1.75
CA PHE A 106 -10.66 -15.47 1.94
C PHE A 106 -9.15 -15.57 2.15
N ALA A 107 -8.43 -14.54 1.72
CA ALA A 107 -7.03 -14.34 2.05
C ALA A 107 -6.73 -12.86 2.15
N ILE A 108 -5.94 -12.46 3.15
CA ILE A 108 -5.49 -11.08 3.33
C ILE A 108 -3.99 -11.04 3.13
N HIS A 109 -3.57 -10.27 2.13
CA HIS A 109 -2.17 -10.08 1.78
C HIS A 109 -1.78 -8.63 2.01
N THR A 110 -0.51 -8.42 2.33
CA THR A 110 0.06 -7.08 2.43
C THR A 110 1.45 -6.99 1.82
N PHE A 111 1.80 -5.81 1.33
CA PHE A 111 3.15 -5.44 0.94
C PHE A 111 3.73 -4.37 1.88
N ASP A 112 3.26 -4.33 3.12
CA ASP A 112 3.72 -3.39 4.15
C ASP A 112 5.24 -3.31 4.30
N PRO A 113 6.00 -4.43 4.28
CA PRO A 113 7.46 -4.37 4.32
C PRO A 113 8.06 -3.57 3.15
N GLN A 114 7.52 -3.74 1.93
CA GLN A 114 7.97 -2.99 0.76
C GLN A 114 7.53 -1.53 0.83
N HIS A 115 6.34 -1.26 1.36
CA HIS A 115 5.88 0.10 1.62
C HIS A 115 6.77 0.84 2.63
N GLU A 116 7.25 0.14 3.65
CA GLU A 116 8.18 0.69 4.63
C GLU A 116 9.54 1.02 3.99
N GLU A 117 10.11 0.10 3.20
CA GLU A 117 11.36 0.35 2.47
C GLU A 117 11.23 1.53 1.50
N ALA A 118 10.10 1.63 0.79
CA ALA A 118 9.83 2.76 -0.09
C ALA A 118 9.73 4.09 0.66
N ARG A 119 9.15 4.07 1.87
CA ARG A 119 9.10 5.26 2.75
C ARG A 119 10.50 5.71 3.13
N TYR A 120 11.37 4.80 3.60
CA TYR A 120 12.74 5.14 3.97
C TYR A 120 13.54 5.67 2.77
N ALA A 121 13.46 4.99 1.63
CA ALA A 121 14.15 5.41 0.41
C ALA A 121 13.72 6.83 -0.05
N LEU A 122 12.42 7.13 0.02
CA LEU A 122 11.90 8.46 -0.30
C LEU A 122 12.37 9.54 0.66
N LEU A 123 12.28 9.29 1.97
CA LEU A 123 12.77 10.24 2.99
C LEU A 123 14.26 10.53 2.81
N ALA A 124 15.07 9.49 2.59
CA ALA A 124 16.49 9.62 2.30
C ALA A 124 16.74 10.44 1.03
N ARG A 125 15.93 10.24 -0.03
CA ARG A 125 16.01 11.02 -1.27
C ARG A 125 15.81 12.53 -1.04
N PHE A 126 14.95 12.91 -0.11
CA PHE A 126 14.75 14.31 0.33
C PHE A 126 15.76 14.80 1.39
N GLY A 127 16.83 14.03 1.64
CA GLY A 127 17.89 14.39 2.56
C GLY A 127 17.44 14.40 4.03
N LEU A 128 16.47 13.57 4.38
CA LEU A 128 16.07 13.36 5.76
C LEU A 128 16.77 12.12 6.33
N ALA A 129 17.31 12.24 7.53
CA ALA A 129 18.00 11.15 8.22
C ALA A 129 16.98 10.14 8.72
N THR A 130 17.02 8.92 8.20
CA THR A 130 16.15 7.81 8.61
C THR A 130 16.94 6.87 9.51
N ASP A 131 17.42 7.34 10.66
CA ASP A 131 18.00 6.43 11.63
C ASP A 131 16.85 5.73 12.37
N ALA A 132 16.63 4.45 12.05
CA ALA A 132 15.57 3.65 12.66
C ALA A 132 15.78 3.47 14.18
N ALA A 133 16.97 3.76 14.71
CA ALA A 133 17.31 3.60 16.12
C ALA A 133 16.96 4.81 17.00
N ASP A 134 16.58 5.96 16.42
CA ASP A 134 16.23 7.16 17.18
C ASP A 134 14.74 7.55 17.01
N PRO A 135 13.88 7.22 17.99
CA PRO A 135 12.47 7.61 18.00
C PRO A 135 12.25 9.13 18.06
N ALA A 136 13.26 9.92 18.46
CA ALA A 136 13.17 11.37 18.48
C ALA A 136 13.24 11.98 17.06
N THR A 137 13.72 11.21 16.08
CA THR A 137 13.69 11.52 14.65
C THR A 137 12.44 10.96 13.97
N ASP A 138 11.28 11.03 14.64
CA ASP A 138 9.99 10.77 14.01
C ASP A 138 9.63 11.91 13.02
N LEU A 139 10.34 11.92 11.90
CA LEU A 139 10.19 12.85 10.78
C LEU A 139 8.81 12.75 10.15
N GLU A 140 8.05 11.68 10.46
CA GLU A 140 6.70 11.45 9.97
C GLU A 140 5.73 12.52 10.48
N ARG A 141 5.84 12.90 11.76
CA ARG A 141 5.02 13.96 12.37
C ARG A 141 5.20 15.28 11.63
N TRP A 142 6.36 15.46 11.01
CA TRP A 142 6.65 16.66 10.26
C TRP A 142 6.05 16.63 8.86
N VAL A 143 5.69 15.47 8.28
CA VAL A 143 5.17 15.44 6.91
C VAL A 143 3.70 15.88 6.85
N HIS A 144 3.49 17.16 6.55
CA HIS A 144 2.17 17.80 6.48
C HIS A 144 1.30 17.29 5.32
N HIS A 145 1.90 17.02 4.14
CA HIS A 145 1.17 16.61 2.93
C HIS A 145 1.73 15.35 2.27
N ARG A 146 1.18 14.18 2.63
CA ARG A 146 1.62 12.87 2.10
C ARG A 146 1.16 12.57 0.68
N ARG A 147 0.10 13.24 0.19
CA ARG A 147 -0.51 12.94 -1.11
C ARG A 147 0.49 13.05 -2.28
N ALA A 148 1.44 13.99 -2.20
CA ALA A 148 2.47 14.21 -3.20
C ALA A 148 3.49 13.06 -3.28
N LEU A 149 3.67 12.32 -2.18
CA LEU A 149 4.62 11.20 -2.09
C LEU A 149 3.97 9.85 -2.42
N ARG A 150 2.64 9.78 -2.43
CA ARG A 150 1.90 8.53 -2.66
C ARG A 150 2.24 7.86 -3.99
N ARG A 151 2.28 8.64 -5.07
CA ARG A 151 2.54 8.11 -6.41
C ARG A 151 3.97 7.59 -6.59
N PRO A 152 5.02 8.36 -6.24
CA PRO A 152 6.37 7.80 -6.30
C PRO A 152 6.55 6.64 -5.31
N ALA A 153 5.92 6.64 -4.13
CA ALA A 153 5.97 5.51 -3.21
C ALA A 153 5.37 4.24 -3.83
N ALA A 154 4.17 4.31 -4.39
CA ALA A 154 3.53 3.19 -5.06
C ALA A 154 4.35 2.66 -6.24
N ALA A 155 4.90 3.57 -7.07
CA ALA A 155 5.77 3.19 -8.18
C ALA A 155 7.04 2.47 -7.70
N LEU A 156 7.66 2.95 -6.61
CA LEU A 156 8.83 2.30 -6.03
C LEU A 156 8.50 0.89 -5.53
N VAL A 157 7.38 0.72 -4.81
CA VAL A 157 6.94 -0.60 -4.34
C VAL A 157 6.68 -1.57 -5.48
N LEU A 158 5.93 -1.16 -6.51
CA LEU A 158 5.70 -2.00 -7.69
C LEU A 158 7.01 -2.39 -8.37
N SER A 159 7.97 -1.47 -8.47
CA SER A 159 9.29 -1.78 -9.03
C SER A 159 10.04 -2.84 -8.22
N MET A 160 9.97 -2.79 -6.89
CA MET A 160 10.60 -3.77 -5.99
C MET A 160 9.94 -5.14 -6.11
N LEU A 161 8.60 -5.19 -6.07
CA LEU A 161 7.84 -6.44 -6.17
C LEU A 161 8.12 -7.15 -7.51
N TYR A 162 7.97 -6.44 -8.63
CA TYR A 162 8.22 -7.03 -9.95
C TYR A 162 9.68 -7.43 -10.16
N ARG A 163 10.64 -6.65 -9.64
CA ARG A 163 12.07 -7.01 -9.71
C ARG A 163 12.38 -8.29 -8.92
N GLY A 164 11.80 -8.44 -7.73
CA GLY A 164 11.97 -9.65 -6.92
C GLY A 164 11.49 -10.90 -7.65
N GLN A 165 10.33 -10.83 -8.30
CA GLN A 165 9.72 -11.96 -9.02
C GLN A 165 10.35 -12.24 -10.39
N ALA A 166 10.96 -11.23 -11.03
CA ALA A 166 11.61 -11.39 -12.33
C ALA A 166 12.84 -12.31 -12.31
N SER A 167 13.28 -12.80 -11.15
CA SER A 167 14.44 -13.68 -11.00
C SER A 167 14.14 -15.17 -11.24
N GLY A 168 12.88 -15.58 -11.45
CA GLY A 168 12.44 -16.96 -11.21
C GLY A 168 11.78 -17.79 -12.34
N GLY A 169 11.66 -17.36 -13.60
CA GLY A 169 11.00 -18.21 -14.62
C GLY A 169 10.80 -17.64 -16.03
N PRO A 170 10.03 -18.33 -16.91
CA PRO A 170 9.80 -17.94 -18.32
C PRO A 170 9.13 -16.56 -18.47
N GLU A 171 8.30 -16.17 -17.51
CA GLU A 171 7.62 -14.87 -17.45
C GLU A 171 8.53 -13.73 -16.97
N ALA A 172 9.78 -14.03 -16.59
CA ALA A 172 10.76 -13.06 -16.12
C ALA A 172 10.92 -11.85 -17.05
N SER A 173 10.77 -12.05 -18.36
CA SER A 173 10.87 -10.94 -19.33
C SER A 173 9.69 -9.95 -19.26
N GLY A 174 8.50 -10.41 -18.90
CA GLY A 174 7.32 -9.56 -18.69
C GLY A 174 7.45 -8.77 -17.38
N LEU A 175 7.77 -9.48 -16.30
CA LEU A 175 7.93 -8.90 -14.97
C LEU A 175 9.11 -7.92 -14.91
N ALA A 176 10.23 -8.24 -15.58
CA ALA A 176 11.37 -7.32 -15.69
C ALA A 176 11.00 -6.01 -16.40
N ARG A 177 10.19 -6.07 -17.46
CA ARG A 177 9.69 -4.86 -18.15
C ARG A 177 8.77 -4.04 -17.27
N LYS A 178 7.87 -4.67 -16.50
CA LYS A 178 7.04 -3.97 -15.51
C LYS A 178 7.92 -3.32 -14.43
N ALA A 179 8.90 -4.03 -13.90
CA ALA A 179 9.85 -3.51 -12.92
C ALA A 179 10.60 -2.27 -13.44
N GLU A 180 11.08 -2.32 -14.67
CA GLU A 180 11.77 -1.19 -15.31
C GLU A 180 10.82 -0.01 -15.59
N HIS A 181 9.60 -0.29 -16.05
CA HIS A 181 8.56 0.72 -16.24
C HIS A 181 8.29 1.49 -14.94
N TYR A 182 8.04 0.79 -13.84
CA TYR A 182 7.77 1.42 -12.55
C TYR A 182 8.98 2.11 -11.95
N ALA A 183 10.20 1.60 -12.18
CA ALA A 183 11.42 2.30 -11.79
C ALA A 183 11.56 3.65 -12.50
N ARG A 184 11.28 3.72 -13.82
CA ARG A 184 11.26 5.00 -14.55
C ARG A 184 10.18 5.94 -14.05
N LEU A 185 8.96 5.41 -13.84
CA LEU A 185 7.86 6.21 -13.30
C LEU A 185 8.19 6.78 -11.92
N TYR A 186 8.87 6.01 -11.07
CA TYR A 186 9.36 6.49 -9.78
C TYR A 186 10.31 7.69 -9.93
N GLU A 187 11.35 7.58 -10.77
CA GLU A 187 12.30 8.70 -10.97
C GLU A 187 11.60 9.94 -11.55
N ASP A 188 10.67 9.76 -12.49
CA ASP A 188 9.91 10.87 -13.06
C ASP A 188 9.03 11.57 -12.03
N GLU A 189 8.36 10.82 -11.15
CA GLU A 189 7.43 11.36 -10.17
C GLU A 189 8.15 11.93 -8.94
N VAL A 190 9.29 11.35 -8.53
CA VAL A 190 10.04 11.82 -7.35
C VAL A 190 10.66 13.20 -7.59
N VAL A 191 11.10 13.49 -8.82
CA VAL A 191 11.63 14.82 -9.19
C VAL A 191 10.56 15.92 -9.11
N LYS A 192 9.30 15.55 -9.38
CA LYS A 192 8.15 16.47 -9.31
C LYS A 192 7.58 16.58 -7.89
N ALA A 193 7.87 15.60 -7.04
CA ALA A 193 7.33 15.55 -5.69
C ALA A 193 7.92 16.67 -4.81
N ARG A 194 7.06 17.19 -3.94
CA ARG A 194 7.41 18.21 -2.95
C ARG A 194 7.16 17.62 -1.58
N LEU A 195 8.17 17.65 -0.72
CA LEU A 195 8.04 17.26 0.67
C LEU A 195 7.79 18.52 1.49
N VAL A 196 6.61 18.62 2.09
CA VAL A 196 6.21 19.74 2.94
C VAL A 196 6.31 19.31 4.39
N LEU A 197 7.06 20.06 5.18
CA LEU A 197 7.37 19.79 6.57
C LEU A 197 6.73 20.83 7.49
N ASP A 198 6.10 20.38 8.57
CA ASP A 198 5.54 21.11 9.70
C ASP A 198 6.33 20.67 10.94
N ARG A 199 7.35 21.44 11.32
CA ARG A 199 8.32 21.03 12.35
C ARG A 199 7.84 21.32 13.75
N ASP A 200 6.98 22.33 13.93
CA ASP A 200 6.44 22.74 15.22
C ASP A 200 5.05 22.16 15.54
N GLY A 201 4.39 21.54 14.55
CA GLY A 201 3.10 20.87 14.70
C GLY A 201 1.92 21.83 14.75
N ASP A 202 2.08 23.09 14.29
CA ASP A 202 1.03 24.10 14.28
C ASP A 202 0.00 23.90 13.13
N GLY A 203 0.23 22.91 12.27
CA GLY A 203 -0.58 22.63 11.09
C GLY A 203 -0.28 23.57 9.91
N ARG A 204 0.88 24.23 9.92
CA ARG A 204 1.36 25.08 8.82
C ARG A 204 2.72 24.59 8.31
N PRO A 205 2.96 24.74 7.00
CA PRO A 205 4.26 24.43 6.42
C PRO A 205 5.38 25.35 6.94
N ASP A 206 6.42 24.76 7.52
CA ASP A 206 7.68 25.42 7.91
C ASP A 206 8.75 25.32 6.83
N ASP A 207 8.84 24.17 6.17
CA ASP A 207 9.91 23.84 5.22
C ASP A 207 9.34 23.08 4.02
N VAL A 208 9.89 23.35 2.84
CA VAL A 208 9.55 22.64 1.61
C VAL A 208 10.82 22.17 0.93
N ARG A 209 10.94 20.86 0.79
CA ARG A 209 12.06 20.23 0.07
C ARG A 209 11.61 19.75 -1.30
N THR A 210 12.42 20.08 -2.30
CA THR A 210 12.24 19.67 -3.70
C THR A 210 13.56 19.17 -4.25
N LEU A 211 13.55 18.10 -5.05
CA LEU A 211 14.79 17.56 -5.64
C LEU A 211 15.31 18.43 -6.81
N SER A 212 14.46 19.28 -7.37
CA SER A 212 14.72 20.09 -8.56
C SER A 212 15.40 21.45 -8.31
N SER A 213 15.81 21.76 -7.08
CA SER A 213 16.53 23.02 -6.82
C SER A 213 18.03 22.86 -7.07
N HIS A 214 18.48 23.11 -8.30
CA HIS A 214 19.86 23.55 -8.50
C HIS A 214 20.04 24.87 -7.76
N ARG A 215 20.77 24.85 -6.63
CA ARG A 215 21.17 26.06 -5.91
C ARG A 215 22.21 26.79 -6.77
N LEU A 216 21.77 27.69 -7.65
CA LEU A 216 22.66 28.62 -8.31
C LEU A 216 23.27 29.52 -7.25
N ARG A 217 24.52 29.22 -6.88
CA ARG A 217 25.37 30.13 -6.10
C ARG A 217 25.81 31.23 -7.06
N ARG A 218 25.47 32.48 -6.76
CA ARG A 218 26.10 33.64 -7.41
C ARG A 218 27.46 33.80 -6.75
N ASP A 219 28.52 33.70 -7.55
CA ASP A 219 29.86 34.18 -7.20
C ASP A 219 29.88 35.72 -7.27
#